data_AF-A0A1B9AQ20-F1
#
_entry.id   AF-A0A1B9AQ20-F1
#
_cell.length_a   1.000
_cell.length_b   1.000
_cell.length_c   1.000
_cell.angle_alpha   90.00
_cell.angle_beta   90.00
_cell.angle_gamma   90.00
#
_symmetry.space_group_name_H-M   'P 1'
#
loop_
_entity.id
_entity.type
_entity.pdbx_description
1 polymer ?
#
loop_
_entity_poly.entity_id
_entity_poly.type
_entity_poly.pdbx_seq_one_letter_code
_entity_poly.pdbx_strand_id
1 'polypeptide(L)' 'MVIQTTMSPQAIVEVWELTIGIFRNHQIPLSTLPLEELAEGKQLHLLLKELNSAVGSFEATCIEGG' A
#
# COMPACT_ATOMS: atom_id res chain seq x y z
N MET A 1 -3.90 10.93 -1.48
CA MET A 1 -4.90 9.86 -1.28
C MET A 1 -4.29 8.78 -0.36
N VAL A 2 -5.05 8.19 0.58
CA VAL A 2 -4.50 7.24 1.57
C VAL A 2 -5.08 5.83 1.40
N ILE A 3 -4.25 4.81 1.61
CA ILE A 3 -4.62 3.40 1.56
C ILE A 3 -5.24 2.98 2.90
N GLN A 4 -6.39 2.30 2.84
CA GLN A 4 -7.14 1.82 4.00
C GLN A 4 -7.11 0.28 4.10
N THR A 5 -7.38 -0.26 5.30
CA THR A 5 -7.39 -1.71 5.58
C THR A 5 -8.47 -2.47 4.82
N THR A 6 -9.57 -1.79 4.53
CA THR A 6 -10.72 -2.33 3.80
C THR A 6 -10.46 -2.46 2.29
N MET A 7 -9.36 -1.89 1.79
CA MET A 7 -8.98 -2.02 0.39
C MET A 7 -8.28 -3.36 0.14
N SER A 8 -8.45 -3.91 -1.05
CA SER A 8 -7.80 -5.16 -1.45
C SER A 8 -6.42 -4.88 -2.06
N PRO A 9 -5.40 -5.71 -1.82
CA PRO A 9 -4.07 -5.55 -2.43
C PRO A 9 -4.13 -5.44 -3.95
N GLN A 10 -5.02 -6.19 -4.60
CA GLN A 10 -5.20 -6.12 -6.04
C GLN A 10 -5.64 -4.72 -6.49
N ALA A 11 -6.67 -4.16 -5.86
CA ALA A 11 -7.17 -2.82 -6.17
C ALA A 11 -6.12 -1.73 -5.87
N ILE A 12 -5.33 -1.90 -4.81
CA ILE A 12 -4.24 -0.98 -4.46
C ILE A 12 -3.16 -1.00 -5.55
N VAL A 13 -2.74 -2.17 -6.00
CA VAL A 13 -1.74 -2.32 -7.06
C VAL A 13 -2.23 -1.76 -8.40
N GLU A 14 -3.51 -1.95 -8.73
CA GLU A 14 -4.10 -1.39 -9.96
C GLU A 14 -4.03 0.15 -10.00
N VAL A 15 -4.11 0.81 -8.85
CA VAL A 15 -3.99 2.28 -8.75
C VAL A 15 -2.53 2.71 -8.56
N TRP A 16 -1.76 1.97 -7.77
CA TRP A 16 -0.37 2.26 -7.43
C TRP A 16 0.51 1.03 -7.66
N GLU A 17 0.93 0.81 -8.91
CA GLU A 17 1.72 -0.35 -9.31
C GLU A 17 3.03 -0.51 -8.50
N LEU A 18 3.61 0.61 -8.04
CA LEU A 18 4.80 0.64 -7.19
C LEU A 18 4.63 -0.11 -5.84
N THR A 19 3.38 -0.33 -5.40
CA THR A 19 3.09 -1.04 -4.15
C THR A 19 3.25 -2.56 -4.27
N ILE A 20 3.37 -3.12 -5.48
CA ILE A 20 3.65 -4.56 -5.71
C ILE A 20 4.86 -5.03 -4.90
N GLY A 21 5.93 -4.23 -4.89
CA GLY A 21 7.16 -4.57 -4.17
C GLY A 21 6.94 -4.69 -2.66
N ILE A 22 6.05 -3.86 -2.11
CA ILE A 22 5.72 -3.83 -0.68
C ILE A 22 4.93 -5.10 -0.31
N PHE A 23 3.91 -5.46 -1.10
CA PHE A 23 3.15 -6.70 -0.87
C PHE A 23 4.06 -7.93 -0.93
N ARG A 24 5.00 -7.96 -1.89
CA ARG A 24 5.98 -9.04 -2.01
C ARG A 24 6.92 -9.12 -0.80
N ASN A 25 7.40 -7.98 -0.30
CA ASN A 25 8.25 -7.92 0.89
C ASN A 25 7.53 -8.43 2.15
N HIS A 26 6.24 -8.11 2.28
CA HIS A 26 5.42 -8.55 3.40
C HIS A 26 4.85 -9.97 3.21
N GLN A 27 5.17 -10.64 2.10
CA GLN A 27 4.65 -11.97 1.72
C GLN A 27 3.12 -12.03 1.65
N ILE A 28 2.48 -10.90 1.31
CA ILE A 28 1.02 -10.81 1.17
C ILE A 28 0.63 -11.10 -0.27
N PRO A 29 -0.26 -12.08 -0.51
CA PRO A 29 -0.74 -12.37 -1.86
C PRO A 29 -1.62 -11.22 -2.37
N LEU A 30 -1.51 -10.94 -3.68
CA LEU A 30 -2.44 -10.03 -4.35
C LEU A 30 -3.80 -10.70 -4.47
N SER A 31 -4.66 -10.42 -3.50
CA SER A 31 -6.01 -10.96 -3.41
C SER A 31 -7.05 -9.86 -3.58
N THR A 32 -8.28 -10.28 -3.85
CA THR A 32 -9.48 -9.43 -3.79
C THR A 32 -9.97 -9.25 -2.36
N LEU A 33 -9.43 -10.00 -1.40
CA LEU A 33 -9.73 -9.83 0.02
C LEU A 33 -9.12 -8.53 0.59
N PRO A 34 -9.75 -7.91 1.59
CA PRO A 34 -9.22 -6.70 2.21
C PRO A 34 -7.95 -7.00 3.02
N LEU A 35 -7.10 -5.99 3.21
CA LEU A 35 -5.82 -6.15 3.93
C LEU A 35 -6.01 -6.64 5.37
N GLU A 36 -7.09 -6.24 6.04
CA GLU A 36 -7.41 -6.72 7.39
C GLU A 36 -7.67 -8.22 7.49
N GLU A 37 -8.09 -8.87 6.39
CA GLU A 37 -8.28 -10.32 6.33
C GLU A 37 -6.98 -11.05 5.96
N LEU A 38 -6.02 -10.34 5.36
CA LEU A 38 -4.75 -10.90 4.89
C LEU A 38 -3.60 -10.69 5.88
N ALA A 39 -3.71 -9.68 6.73
CA ALA A 39 -2.73 -9.34 7.75
C ALA A 39 -3.44 -8.76 8.96
N GLU A 40 -2.97 -9.13 10.15
CA GLU A 40 -3.59 -8.69 11.41
C GLU A 40 -2.60 -7.98 12.33
N GLY A 41 -3.15 -7.12 13.20
CA GLY A 41 -2.41 -6.44 14.26
C GLY A 41 -1.21 -5.61 13.77
N LYS A 42 -0.02 -5.97 14.25
CA LYS A 42 1.21 -5.21 13.95
C LYS A 42 1.65 -5.32 12.50
N GLN A 43 1.39 -6.45 11.85
CA GLN A 43 1.79 -6.65 10.45
C GLN A 43 1.00 -5.74 9.52
N LEU A 44 -0.32 -5.64 9.74
CA LEU A 44 -1.21 -4.74 9.02
C LEU A 44 -0.80 -3.28 9.20
N HIS A 45 -0.49 -2.87 10.43
CA HIS A 45 -0.08 -1.50 10.71
C HIS A 45 1.23 -1.13 10.02
N LEU A 46 2.22 -2.03 10.02
CA LEU A 46 3.48 -1.83 9.30
C LEU A 46 3.27 -1.76 7.79
N LEU A 47 2.46 -2.67 7.24
CA LEU A 47 2.13 -2.68 5.82
C LEU A 47 1.47 -1.37 5.38
N LEU A 48 0.44 -0.91 6.10
CA LEU A 48 -0.23 0.35 5.81
C LEU A 48 0.72 1.54 5.85
N LYS A 49 1.65 1.56 6.82
CA LYS A 49 2.62 2.63 6.95
C LYS A 49 3.54 2.69 5.73
N GLU A 50 4.08 1.54 5.30
CA GLU A 50 4.94 1.44 4.12
C GLU A 50 4.17 1.82 2.84
N LEU A 51 2.96 1.28 2.68
CA LEU A 51 2.08 1.58 1.55
C LEU A 51 1.76 3.08 1.45
N ASN A 52 1.30 3.69 2.54
CA ASN A 52 0.98 5.11 2.57
C ASN A 52 2.24 5.99 2.44
N SER A 53 3.38 5.55 2.93
CA SER A 53 4.64 6.27 2.72
C SER A 53 5.03 6.27 1.24
N ALA A 54 4.91 5.14 0.56
CA ALA A 54 5.25 5.04 -0.86
C ALA A 54 4.30 5.86 -1.75
N VAL A 55 2.99 5.82 -1.45
CA VAL A 55 1.98 6.63 -2.16
C VAL A 55 2.13 8.12 -1.83
N GLY A 56 2.40 8.48 -0.57
CA GLY A 56 2.61 9.85 -0.14
C GLY A 56 3.90 10.47 -0.71
N SER A 57 4.96 9.68 -0.87
CA SER A 57 6.17 10.11 -1.56
C SER A 57 5.94 10.37 -3.04
N PHE A 58 4.99 9.68 -3.68
CA PHE A 58 4.62 9.94 -5.08
C PHE A 58 3.94 11.31 -5.25
N GLU A 59 3.16 11.76 -4.26
CA GLU A 59 2.60 13.12 -4.25
C GLU A 59 3.67 14.19 -3.92
N ALA A 60 4.72 13.82 -3.17
CA ALA A 60 5.78 14.75 -2.74
C ALA A 60 6.84 15.05 -3.81
N THR A 61 6.91 14.31 -4.92
CA THR A 61 7.89 14.58 -6.00
C THR A 61 7.48 15.70 -6.98
N CYS A 62 6.39 16.42 -6.71
CA CYS A 62 6.00 17.58 -7.52
C CYS A 62 6.35 18.92 -6.85
N ILE A 63 7.61 19.08 -6.41
CA ILE A 63 8.20 20.41 -6.16
C ILE A 63 9.61 20.44 -6.75
N GLU A 64 9.68 20.36 -8.09
CA GLU A 64 10.76 20.96 -8.85
C GLU A 64 10.14 22.17 -9.55
N GLY A 65 10.43 23.38 -9.05
CA GLY A 65 9.96 24.62 -9.69
C GLY A 65 9.72 25.78 -8.73
N GLY A 66 10.79 26.53 -8.44
CA GLY A 66 10.75 27.80 -7.72
C GLY A 66 12.15 28.28 -7.35
#